data_AF-A0A2R6BWX5-F1
#
_entry.id   AF-A0A2R6BWX5-F1
#
_cell.length_a   1.000
_cell.length_b   1.000
_cell.length_c   1.000
_cell.angle_alpha   90.00
_cell.angle_beta   90.00
_cell.angle_gamma   90.00
#
_symmetry.space_group_name_H-M   'P 1'
#
loop_
_entity.id
_entity.type
_entity.pdbx_description
1 polymer ?
#
loop_
_entity_poly.entity_id
_entity_poly.type
_entity_poly.pdbx_seq_one_letter_code
_entity_poly.pdbx_strand_id
1 'polypeptide(L)'
;MDSETIRESVLKVFYDVFGGPAARAILNYTCLDPEDLVNNPSHLTQSLQLAFGPSAHHLEQAIVRELLRRFNLPHTTLGTLTYEQTLRMIVTKSRIKLKEPDGGSKKAEHV
;
A
#
# COMPACT_ATOMS: atom_id res chain seq x y z
N MET A 1 -6.80 4.13 -11.14
CA MET A 1 -5.40 4.21 -10.70
C MET A 1 -4.74 2.97 -11.23
N ASP A 2 -3.86 3.16 -12.21
CA ASP A 2 -3.03 2.12 -12.82
C ASP A 2 -2.00 1.55 -11.82
N SER A 3 -1.46 0.38 -12.14
CA SER A 3 -0.55 -0.37 -11.27
C SER A 3 0.75 0.39 -10.98
N GLU A 4 1.19 1.22 -11.94
CA GLU A 4 2.40 2.04 -11.81
C GLU A 4 2.23 3.14 -10.75
N THR A 5 1.11 3.88 -10.79
CA THR A 5 0.84 4.93 -9.80
C THR A 5 0.71 4.35 -8.37
N ILE A 6 0.15 3.14 -8.22
CA ILE A 6 0.08 2.44 -6.91
C ILE A 6 1.49 2.12 -6.42
N ARG A 7 2.35 1.57 -7.31
CA ARG A 7 3.74 1.24 -7.00
C ARG A 7 4.52 2.47 -6.54
N GLU A 8 4.47 3.56 -7.28
CA GLU A 8 5.14 4.82 -6.90
C GLU A 8 4.64 5.36 -5.56
N SER A 9 3.32 5.27 -5.31
CA SER A 9 2.73 5.73 -4.06
C SER A 9 3.19 4.89 -2.86
N VAL A 10 3.25 3.56 -3.02
CA VAL A 10 3.73 2.63 -1.99
C VAL A 10 5.21 2.86 -1.69
N LEU A 11 6.01 3.00 -2.73
CA LEU A 11 7.43 3.37 -2.62
C LEU A 11 7.60 4.68 -1.88
N LYS A 12 6.84 5.71 -2.24
CA LYS A 12 6.92 7.01 -1.57
C LYS A 12 6.58 6.90 -0.09
N VAL A 13 5.54 6.15 0.27
CA VAL A 13 5.21 5.90 1.69
C VAL A 13 6.35 5.19 2.42
N PHE A 14 6.94 4.17 1.80
CA PHE A 14 8.08 3.46 2.38
C PHE A 14 9.24 4.41 2.65
N TYR A 15 9.60 5.24 1.68
CA TYR A 15 10.66 6.25 1.82
C TYR A 15 10.31 7.35 2.82
N ASP A 16 9.05 7.75 2.95
CA ASP A 16 8.61 8.77 3.90
C ASP A 16 8.63 8.24 5.34
N VAL A 17 8.30 6.97 5.56
CA VAL A 17 8.27 6.36 6.91
C VAL A 17 9.67 6.09 7.44
N PHE A 18 10.55 5.54 6.60
CA PHE A 18 11.91 5.17 7.04
C PHE A 18 12.93 6.29 6.81
N GLY A 19 12.67 7.22 5.88
CA GLY A 19 13.67 8.11 5.32
C GLY A 19 14.51 7.42 4.26
N GLY A 20 14.98 8.18 3.27
CA GLY A 20 15.69 7.64 2.11
C GLY A 20 16.91 6.75 2.42
N PRO A 21 17.80 7.12 3.36
CA PRO A 21 18.95 6.29 3.70
C PRO A 21 18.56 4.95 4.32
N ALA A 22 17.61 4.94 5.27
CA ALA A 22 17.19 3.70 5.94
C ALA A 22 16.34 2.83 5.01
N ALA A 23 15.47 3.42 4.20
CA ALA A 23 14.71 2.69 3.19
C ALA A 23 15.63 1.94 2.21
N ARG A 24 16.68 2.60 1.69
CA ARG A 24 17.68 1.96 0.84
C ARG A 24 18.46 0.87 1.57
N ALA A 25 18.83 1.10 2.83
CA ALA A 25 19.54 0.10 3.62
C ALA A 25 18.69 -1.17 3.84
N ILE A 26 17.40 -1.02 4.10
CA ILE A 26 16.46 -2.14 4.24
C ILE A 26 16.36 -2.91 2.92
N LEU A 27 16.09 -2.22 1.80
CA LEU A 27 15.99 -2.86 0.48
C LEU A 27 17.27 -3.63 0.11
N ASN A 28 18.44 -3.04 0.34
CA ASN A 28 19.72 -3.68 0.07
C ASN A 28 19.99 -4.86 0.99
N TYR A 29 19.71 -4.73 2.29
CA TYR A 29 19.96 -5.79 3.27
C TYR A 29 19.10 -7.02 3.00
N THR A 30 17.88 -6.81 2.51
CA THR A 30 16.92 -7.88 2.28
C THR A 30 16.81 -8.28 0.82
N CYS A 31 17.69 -7.76 -0.05
CA CYS A 31 17.70 -7.98 -1.50
C CYS A 31 16.31 -7.80 -2.12
N LEU A 32 15.56 -6.79 -1.67
CA LEU A 32 14.24 -6.49 -2.19
C LEU A 32 14.31 -5.47 -3.30
N ASP A 33 13.71 -5.81 -4.44
CA ASP A 33 13.45 -4.81 -5.45
C ASP A 33 12.29 -3.90 -4.99
N PRO A 34 12.31 -2.61 -5.36
CA PRO A 34 11.22 -1.67 -5.11
C PRO A 34 9.84 -2.20 -5.54
N GLU A 35 9.82 -3.06 -6.57
CA GLU A 35 8.62 -3.66 -7.14
C GLU A 35 8.03 -4.77 -6.24
N ASP A 36 8.87 -5.46 -5.48
CA ASP A 36 8.44 -6.49 -4.53
C ASP A 36 7.58 -5.93 -3.41
N LEU A 37 7.72 -4.64 -3.10
CA LEU A 37 6.88 -3.97 -2.12
C LEU A 37 5.39 -4.07 -2.47
N VAL A 38 5.03 -4.20 -3.76
CA VAL A 38 3.64 -4.36 -4.21
C VAL A 38 3.35 -5.77 -4.70
N ASN A 39 4.29 -6.37 -5.43
CA ASN A 39 4.09 -7.67 -6.07
C ASN A 39 4.23 -8.84 -5.08
N ASN A 40 5.12 -8.69 -4.09
CA ASN A 40 5.46 -9.71 -3.10
C ASN A 40 5.42 -9.11 -1.67
N PRO A 41 4.26 -8.61 -1.22
CA PRO A 41 4.16 -7.83 0.02
C PRO A 41 4.58 -8.60 1.26
N SER A 42 4.46 -9.92 1.26
CA SER A 42 4.90 -10.80 2.33
C SER A 42 6.42 -10.73 2.54
N HIS A 43 7.19 -10.46 1.47
CA HIS A 43 8.64 -10.31 1.55
C HIS A 43 9.02 -9.08 2.38
N LEU A 44 8.26 -7.99 2.31
CA LEU A 44 8.52 -6.82 3.14
C LEU A 44 8.34 -7.15 4.63
N THR A 45 7.24 -7.82 4.99
CA THR A 45 6.97 -8.22 6.37
C THR A 45 8.09 -9.11 6.92
N GLN A 46 8.53 -10.11 6.14
CA GLN A 46 9.65 -10.98 6.49
C GLN A 46 10.97 -10.20 6.61
N SER A 47 11.22 -9.29 5.67
CA SER A 47 12.41 -8.43 5.62
C SER A 47 12.52 -7.53 6.85
N LEU A 48 11.41 -6.91 7.25
CA LEU A 48 11.35 -6.12 8.47
C LEU A 48 11.58 -7.00 9.70
N GLN A 49 10.99 -8.20 9.76
CA GLN A 49 11.21 -9.14 10.87
C GLN A 49 12.68 -9.58 10.98
N LEU A 50 13.35 -9.85 9.86
CA LEU A 50 14.77 -10.20 9.84
C LEU A 50 15.66 -9.04 10.29
N ALA A 51 15.36 -7.82 9.84
CA ALA A 51 16.18 -6.64 10.14
C ALA A 51 15.94 -6.06 11.54
N PHE A 52 14.71 -6.13 12.06
CA PHE A 52 14.30 -5.40 13.27
C PHE A 52 13.64 -6.27 14.34
N GLY A 53 13.49 -7.58 14.10
CA GLY A 53 12.94 -8.54 15.05
C GLY A 53 11.59 -8.10 15.64
N PRO A 54 11.43 -8.01 16.97
CA PRO A 54 10.16 -7.64 17.59
C PRO A 54 9.71 -6.21 17.28
N SER A 55 10.62 -5.33 16.85
CA SER A 55 10.28 -3.95 16.46
C SER A 55 9.69 -3.86 15.05
N ALA A 56 9.83 -4.91 14.23
CA ALA A 56 9.32 -4.97 12.86
C ALA A 56 7.82 -4.69 12.78
N HIS A 57 7.05 -5.16 13.77
CA HIS A 57 5.61 -4.96 13.81
C HIS A 57 5.24 -3.47 13.88
N HIS A 58 5.93 -2.69 14.72
CA HIS A 58 5.66 -1.25 14.84
C HIS A 58 5.99 -0.49 13.55
N LEU A 59 7.08 -0.88 12.88
CA LEU A 59 7.50 -0.31 11.60
C LEU A 59 6.50 -0.65 10.50
N GLU A 60 6.09 -1.91 10.40
CA GLU A 60 5.03 -2.33 9.48
C GLU A 60 3.74 -1.54 9.72
N GLN A 61 3.34 -1.35 10.98
CA GLN A 61 2.15 -0.57 11.31
C GLN A 61 2.27 0.92 10.95
N ALA A 62 3.47 1.50 11.02
CA ALA A 62 3.69 2.87 10.55
C ALA A 62 3.44 2.99 9.03
N ILE A 63 3.94 2.02 8.25
CA ILE A 63 3.69 1.95 6.80
C ILE A 63 2.20 1.78 6.51
N VAL A 64 1.54 0.86 7.22
CA VAL A 64 0.10 0.61 7.06
C VAL A 64 -0.72 1.87 7.30
N ARG A 65 -0.45 2.60 8.39
CA ARG A 65 -1.18 3.83 8.72
C ARG A 65 -1.01 4.89 7.65
N GLU A 66 0.21 5.09 7.16
CA GLU A 66 0.48 6.08 6.12
C GLU A 66 -0.15 5.68 4.77
N LEU A 67 -0.14 4.39 4.42
CA LEU A 67 -0.86 3.87 3.25
C LEU A 67 -2.37 4.12 3.36
N LEU A 68 -2.99 3.77 4.49
CA LEU A 68 -4.42 3.99 4.70
C LEU A 68 -4.78 5.49 4.57
N ARG A 69 -3.94 6.37 5.14
CA ARG A 69 -4.09 7.81 5.03
C ARG A 69 -4.01 8.28 3.57
N ARG A 70 -2.98 7.85 2.82
CA ARG A 70 -2.78 8.28 1.43
C ARG A 70 -3.86 7.80 0.47
N PHE A 71 -4.35 6.58 0.67
CA PHE A 71 -5.38 5.99 -0.19
C PHE A 71 -6.82 6.28 0.28
N ASN A 72 -6.96 7.14 1.30
CA ASN A 72 -8.23 7.51 1.93
C ASN A 72 -9.09 6.27 2.21
N LEU A 73 -8.48 5.28 2.85
CA LEU A 73 -9.12 4.03 3.25
C LEU A 73 -9.64 4.16 4.69
N PRO A 74 -10.90 3.76 4.94
CA PRO A 74 -11.45 3.82 6.28
C PRO A 74 -10.66 2.88 7.20
N HIS A 75 -10.19 3.42 8.32
CA HIS A 75 -9.43 2.71 9.35
C HIS A 75 -10.35 2.18 10.46
N THR A 76 -11.62 1.90 10.15
CA THR A 76 -12.64 1.43 11.10
C THR A 76 -12.15 0.18 11.81
N THR A 77 -11.59 0.36 13.02
CA THR A 77 -11.50 -0.56 14.16
C THR A 77 -11.63 -2.06 13.85
N LEU A 78 -10.86 -2.57 12.88
CA LEU A 78 -10.84 -3.96 12.45
C LEU A 78 -9.43 -4.51 12.68
N GLY A 79 -9.07 -4.65 13.95
CA GLY A 79 -7.79 -5.23 14.35
C GLY A 79 -6.57 -4.52 13.74
N THR A 80 -5.41 -5.08 14.01
CA THR A 80 -4.14 -4.58 13.48
C THR A 80 -3.99 -5.10 12.05
N LEU A 81 -4.40 -4.32 11.04
CA LEU A 81 -4.25 -4.68 9.62
C LEU A 81 -2.77 -4.90 9.27
N THR A 82 -2.47 -5.96 8.54
CA THR A 82 -1.11 -6.19 8.04
C THR A 82 -0.85 -5.36 6.77
N TYR A 83 0.43 -5.22 6.43
CA TYR A 83 0.84 -4.56 5.20
C TYR A 83 0.22 -5.22 3.95
N GLU A 84 0.25 -6.55 3.90
CA GLU A 84 -0.34 -7.32 2.80
C GLU A 84 -1.86 -7.09 2.65
N GLN A 85 -2.61 -7.11 3.76
CA GLN A 85 -4.05 -6.86 3.73
C GLN A 85 -4.35 -5.45 3.20
N THR A 86 -3.58 -4.47 3.67
CA THR A 86 -3.72 -3.07 3.24
C THR A 86 -3.49 -2.91 1.74
N LEU A 87 -2.45 -3.53 1.19
CA LEU A 87 -2.19 -3.50 -0.24
C LEU A 87 -3.29 -4.19 -1.06
N ARG A 88 -3.79 -5.34 -0.62
CA ARG A 88 -4.92 -5.99 -1.29
C ARG A 88 -6.14 -5.08 -1.35
N MET A 89 -6.43 -4.32 -0.28
CA MET A 89 -7.52 -3.34 -0.28
C MET A 89 -7.26 -2.20 -1.27
N ILE A 90 -6.05 -1.65 -1.30
CA ILE A 90 -5.66 -0.59 -2.24
C ILE A 90 -5.81 -1.03 -3.69
N VAL A 91 -5.27 -2.21 -4.04
CA VAL A 91 -5.35 -2.76 -5.40
C VAL A 91 -6.79 -3.07 -5.78
N THR A 92 -7.57 -3.67 -4.87
CA THR A 92 -8.98 -3.99 -5.13
C THR A 92 -9.83 -2.73 -5.34
N LYS A 93 -9.70 -1.72 -4.47
CA LYS A 93 -10.41 -0.44 -4.62
C LYS A 93 -10.02 0.28 -5.91
N SER A 94 -8.75 0.21 -6.30
CA SER A 94 -8.26 0.80 -7.55
C SER A 94 -8.83 0.12 -8.78
N ARG A 95 -8.97 -1.22 -8.76
CA ARG A 95 -9.63 -2.01 -9.80
C ARG A 95 -11.14 -1.73 -9.88
N ILE A 96 -11.80 -1.49 -8.75
CA ILE A 96 -13.23 -1.12 -8.72
C ILE A 96 -13.45 0.26 -9.33
N LYS A 97 -12.62 1.25 -9.00
CA LYS A 97 -12.66 2.59 -9.64
C LYS A 97 -12.41 2.55 -11.16
N LEU A 98 -11.64 1.57 -11.65
CA LEU A 98 -11.41 1.33 -13.07
C LEU A 98 -12.60 0.64 -13.77
N LYS A 99 -13.51 0.04 -13.01
CA LYS A 99 -14.70 -0.66 -13.50
C LYS A 99 -15.99 0.16 -13.37
N GLU A 100 -15.96 1.37 -12.81
CA GLU A 100 -17.11 2.27 -12.91
C GLU A 100 -17.30 2.62 -14.40
N PRO A 101 -18.40 2.20 -15.04
CA PRO A 101 -18.68 2.65 -16.38
C PRO A 101 -18.93 4.15 -16.33
N ASP A 102 -18.26 4.90 -17.20
CA ASP A 102 -18.62 6.25 -17.58
C ASP A 102 -19.98 6.19 -18.31
N GLY A 103 -21.05 6.02 -17.52
CA GLY A 103 -22.36 5.60 -18.00
C GLY A 103 -23.44 6.10 -17.06
N GLY A 104 -23.63 7.43 -17.05
CA GLY A 104 -24.52 8.05 -16.08
C GLY A 104 -25.01 9.45 -16.39
N SER A 105 -25.04 9.90 -17.66
CA SER A 105 -25.83 11.09 -18.01
C SER A 105 -27.23 10.66 -18.45
N LYS A 106 -28.12 10.54 -17.46
CA LYS A 106 -29.56 10.42 -17.68
C LYS A 106 -30.08 11.76 -18.22
N LYS A 107 -30.72 11.74 -19.38
CA LYS A 107 -31.93 12.53 -19.61
C LYS A 107 -32.94 11.68 -20.39
N ALA A 108 -33.73 10.95 -19.61
CA ALA A 108 -35.11 10.70 -19.98
C ALA A 108 -35.87 12.00 -19.65
N GLU A 109 -36.39 12.66 -20.66
CA GLU A 109 -37.47 13.63 -20.51
C GLU A 109 -38.59 13.14 -21.43
N HIS A 110 -39.66 12.68 -20.80
CA HIS A 110 -40.98 12.51 -21.42
C HIS A 110 -41.37 13.85 -22.06
N VAL A 111 -41.77 13.86 -23.33
CA VAL A 111 -43.10 14.23 -23.88
C VAL A 111 -43.09 13.88 -25.37
#